data_AF-A0A940MSA2-F1
#
_entry.id   AF-A0A940MSA2-F1
#
_cell.length_a   1.000
_cell.length_b   1.000
_cell.length_c   1.000
_cell.angle_alpha   90.00
_cell.angle_beta   90.00
_cell.angle_gamma   90.00
#
_symmetry.space_group_name_H-M   'P 1'
#
loop_
_entity.id
_entity.type
_entity.pdbx_description
1 polymer ?
#
loop_
_entity_poly.entity_id
_entity_poly.type
_entity_poly.pdbx_seq_one_letter_code
_entity_poly.pdbx_strand_id
1 'polypeptide(L)'
;MTQARRFLIVVGLPKSGTTFLYAQAARRPDRFCLPRATKEVDYFRRGRDLAEYLSLFEEGEDDRVIFDASPLYIDDVRGSAANMRAALAGHEVKIVVCLRDPLERAYSHYLHDVAQNQKIVGHANYSFWSPSVLAKYLFPVAPRVEHLIEAFGAENVHGFAFGADLGEIETVIRDFAGLEAGWSLDLTKNPAPGFTAPQCFYDGDHESEVPLGDAVYRLPAGHLLVANRQFSLYRRDIGRALAEQLMMRQAVLTRQADTGLLRAETRERIYRDMTRAAELSRIGLTLDPAPRVFHAQVSDKVPLAILNQLTPLTSFEEAVSAMFGSDLRRTMNTIVEMPHAGPSLARDMARLQLAHMRDPVEPMGVPELQNRIIATHGPIPHYIEGLMTREVARGNYDGVLTLFEGFGGAQALLWPMDLTRFLQQRGIVLPAEVAQRFRAAGIRLPQPTEA
;
A
#
# COMPACT_ATOMS: atom_id res chain seq x y z
N MET A 1 -25.74 28.44 -36.56
CA MET A 1 -26.14 28.29 -35.16
C MET A 1 -25.93 26.84 -34.81
N THR A 2 -24.95 26.53 -33.96
CA THR A 2 -24.73 25.18 -33.45
C THR A 2 -25.96 24.78 -32.64
N GLN A 3 -26.50 23.59 -32.90
CA GLN A 3 -27.65 23.05 -32.18
C GLN A 3 -27.34 22.94 -30.68
N ALA A 4 -28.31 23.26 -29.83
CA ALA A 4 -28.16 23.07 -28.39
C ALA A 4 -27.88 21.59 -28.10
N ARG A 5 -26.93 21.34 -27.20
CA ARG A 5 -26.44 19.99 -26.83
C ARG A 5 -26.70 19.76 -25.34
N ARG A 6 -26.70 18.50 -24.93
CA ARG A 6 -26.90 18.07 -23.54
C ARG A 6 -25.58 17.62 -22.93
N PHE A 7 -25.27 18.13 -21.73
CA PHE A 7 -24.06 17.80 -20.99
C PHE A 7 -24.42 17.25 -19.61
N LEU A 8 -23.95 16.03 -19.30
CA LEU A 8 -24.04 15.45 -17.97
C LEU A 8 -22.63 15.39 -17.38
N ILE A 9 -22.35 16.27 -16.42
CA ILE A 9 -21.00 16.48 -15.88
C ILE A 9 -20.93 16.01 -14.42
N VAL A 10 -20.17 14.96 -14.18
CA VAL A 10 -19.86 14.46 -12.84
C VAL A 10 -18.61 15.17 -12.32
N VAL A 11 -18.82 16.17 -11.47
CA VAL A 11 -17.79 17.14 -11.06
C VAL A 11 -16.95 16.70 -9.86
N GLY A 12 -17.36 15.64 -9.18
CA GLY A 12 -16.77 15.18 -7.93
C GLY A 12 -17.69 14.22 -7.21
N LEU A 13 -17.37 13.79 -5.99
CA LEU A 13 -16.06 13.91 -5.37
C LEU A 13 -15.13 12.76 -5.84
N PRO A 14 -13.80 12.96 -5.83
CA PRO A 14 -12.87 11.87 -6.00
C PRO A 14 -13.15 10.75 -4.99
N LYS A 15 -13.11 9.50 -5.47
CA LYS A 15 -13.35 8.28 -4.68
C LYS A 15 -14.78 8.10 -4.15
N SER A 16 -15.76 8.76 -4.77
CA SER A 16 -17.18 8.66 -4.39
C SER A 16 -18.09 8.01 -5.45
N GLY A 17 -17.54 7.47 -6.55
CA GLY A 17 -18.33 6.73 -7.55
C GLY A 17 -18.34 7.30 -8.97
N THR A 18 -17.53 8.32 -9.27
CA THR A 18 -17.44 8.87 -10.64
C THR A 18 -17.02 7.84 -11.69
N THR A 19 -16.12 6.90 -11.34
CA THR A 19 -15.75 5.78 -12.22
C THR A 19 -16.90 4.80 -12.43
N PHE A 20 -17.77 4.63 -11.44
CA PHE A 20 -18.95 3.78 -11.57
C PHE A 20 -19.93 4.39 -12.57
N LEU A 21 -20.30 5.67 -12.40
CA LEU A 21 -21.21 6.34 -13.34
C LEU A 21 -20.65 6.38 -14.76
N TYR A 22 -19.35 6.62 -14.92
CA TYR A 22 -18.68 6.52 -16.22
C TYR A 22 -18.83 5.12 -16.85
N ALA A 23 -18.64 4.06 -16.07
CA ALA A 23 -18.81 2.70 -16.56
C ALA A 23 -20.27 2.36 -16.93
N GLN A 24 -21.26 2.97 -16.27
CA GLN A 24 -22.67 2.83 -16.65
C GLN A 24 -22.96 3.56 -17.97
N ALA A 25 -22.46 4.78 -18.15
CA ALA A 25 -22.59 5.52 -19.41
C ALA A 25 -21.91 4.80 -20.58
N ALA A 26 -20.74 4.20 -20.35
CA ALA A 26 -20.00 3.42 -21.35
C ALA A 26 -20.74 2.19 -21.87
N ARG A 27 -21.75 1.70 -21.16
CA ARG A 27 -22.62 0.60 -21.62
C ARG A 27 -23.70 1.07 -22.59
N ARG A 28 -23.87 2.39 -22.75
CA ARG A 28 -24.90 3.02 -23.58
C ARG A 28 -24.30 4.03 -24.56
N PRO A 29 -23.40 3.59 -25.46
CA PRO A 29 -22.82 4.47 -26.49
C PRO A 29 -23.86 4.99 -27.51
N ASP A 30 -25.06 4.38 -27.52
CA ASP A 30 -26.24 4.86 -28.25
C ASP A 30 -26.81 6.16 -27.67
N ARG A 31 -26.56 6.46 -26.38
CA ARG A 31 -27.08 7.64 -25.68
C ARG A 31 -26.03 8.61 -25.17
N PHE A 32 -24.81 8.14 -24.93
CA PHE A 32 -23.74 8.97 -24.38
C PHE A 32 -22.53 9.06 -25.32
N CYS A 33 -21.97 10.26 -25.44
CA CYS A 33 -20.66 10.49 -26.04
C CYS A 33 -19.63 10.58 -24.91
N LEU A 34 -18.65 9.67 -24.94
CA LEU A 34 -17.58 9.61 -23.94
C LEU A 34 -16.29 10.29 -24.43
N PRO A 35 -15.37 10.64 -23.52
CA PRO A 35 -14.02 11.06 -23.87
C PRO A 35 -13.30 10.04 -24.75
N ARG A 36 -12.69 10.50 -25.84
CA ARG A 36 -12.03 9.66 -26.85
C ARG A 36 -10.78 8.96 -26.33
N ALA A 37 -10.00 9.63 -25.48
CA ALA A 37 -8.69 9.14 -25.04
C ALA A 37 -8.77 8.45 -23.67
N THR A 38 -9.17 9.20 -22.65
CA THR A 38 -9.21 8.73 -21.26
C THR A 38 -10.36 9.38 -20.51
N LYS A 39 -10.90 8.66 -19.52
CA LYS A 39 -11.76 9.26 -18.48
C LYS A 39 -11.02 10.42 -17.82
N GLU A 40 -11.77 11.39 -17.29
CA GLU A 40 -11.29 12.57 -16.55
C GLU A 40 -10.56 13.53 -17.50
N VAL A 41 -11.32 14.20 -18.38
CA VAL A 41 -10.76 15.17 -19.34
C VAL A 41 -10.22 16.41 -18.62
N ASP A 42 -10.76 16.76 -17.45
CA ASP A 42 -10.26 17.80 -16.55
C ASP A 42 -10.11 19.19 -17.22
N TYR A 43 -10.81 19.43 -18.35
CA TYR A 43 -10.64 20.59 -19.21
C TYR A 43 -10.96 21.89 -18.48
N PHE A 44 -12.11 21.98 -17.81
CA PHE A 44 -12.59 23.23 -17.21
C PHE A 44 -11.77 23.74 -16.02
N ARG A 45 -10.80 22.98 -15.53
CA ARG A 45 -9.84 23.48 -14.54
C ARG A 45 -8.91 24.54 -15.13
N ARG A 46 -8.77 24.59 -16.46
CA ARG A 46 -7.82 25.48 -17.18
C ARG A 46 -8.37 26.07 -18.47
N GLY A 47 -9.30 25.38 -19.12
CA GLY A 47 -9.90 25.77 -20.39
C GLY A 47 -11.35 26.24 -20.24
N ARG A 48 -11.83 26.95 -21.26
CA ARG A 48 -13.20 27.50 -21.33
C ARG A 48 -13.71 27.68 -22.76
N ASP A 49 -13.05 27.06 -23.73
CA ASP A 49 -13.47 27.05 -25.13
C ASP A 49 -14.28 25.78 -25.43
N LEU A 50 -15.43 25.96 -26.10
CA LEU A 50 -16.35 24.85 -26.39
C LEU A 50 -15.79 23.91 -27.44
N ALA A 51 -15.12 24.43 -28.48
CA ALA A 51 -14.64 23.60 -29.58
C ALA A 51 -13.47 22.71 -29.14
N GLU A 52 -12.53 23.28 -28.36
CA GLU A 52 -11.47 22.52 -27.71
C GLU A 52 -12.04 21.44 -26.79
N TYR A 53 -13.03 21.79 -25.95
CA TYR A 53 -13.67 20.84 -25.06
C TYR A 53 -14.35 19.69 -25.83
N LEU A 54 -15.14 19.99 -26.84
CA LEU A 54 -15.85 18.99 -27.66
C LEU A 54 -14.87 18.08 -28.43
N SER A 55 -13.69 18.57 -28.79
CA SER A 55 -12.67 17.75 -29.47
C SER A 55 -12.12 16.59 -28.62
N LEU A 56 -12.36 16.62 -27.30
CA LEU A 56 -11.95 15.58 -26.37
C LEU A 56 -12.90 14.37 -26.36
N PHE A 57 -14.09 14.50 -26.95
CA PHE A 57 -15.12 13.47 -26.98
C PHE A 57 -15.17 12.77 -28.32
N GLU A 58 -15.75 11.57 -28.32
CA GLU A 58 -16.10 10.88 -29.55
C GLU A 58 -17.11 11.70 -30.36
N GLU A 59 -16.97 11.69 -31.69
CA GLU A 59 -17.99 12.26 -32.56
C GLU A 59 -19.28 11.46 -32.42
N GLY A 60 -20.38 12.15 -32.19
CA GLY A 60 -21.69 11.55 -32.03
C GLY A 60 -22.79 12.46 -32.57
N GLU A 61 -23.97 11.88 -32.71
CA GLU A 61 -25.18 12.59 -33.10
C GLU A 61 -25.53 13.67 -32.06
N ASP A 62 -26.14 14.78 -32.51
CA ASP A 62 -26.44 15.93 -31.66
C ASP A 62 -27.48 15.64 -30.55
N ASP A 63 -28.16 14.50 -30.60
CA ASP A 63 -29.13 14.06 -29.60
C ASP A 63 -28.50 13.31 -28.40
N ARG A 64 -27.26 12.83 -28.54
CA ARG A 64 -26.53 12.12 -27.49
C ARG A 64 -26.00 13.09 -26.43
N VAL A 65 -25.97 12.60 -25.19
CA VAL A 65 -25.48 13.37 -24.04
C VAL A 65 -23.95 13.30 -23.99
N ILE A 66 -23.29 14.45 -23.96
CA ILE A 66 -21.86 14.51 -23.66
C ILE A 66 -21.67 14.20 -22.17
N PHE A 67 -20.95 13.12 -21.87
CA PHE A 67 -20.74 12.66 -20.50
C PHE A 67 -19.30 12.90 -20.05
N ASP A 68 -19.11 13.82 -19.11
CA ASP A 68 -17.80 14.12 -18.52
C ASP A 68 -17.79 13.71 -17.05
N ALA A 69 -16.89 12.81 -16.66
CA ALA A 69 -16.67 12.48 -15.27
C ALA A 69 -15.25 12.85 -14.84
N SER A 70 -15.08 14.13 -14.48
CA SER A 70 -13.82 14.73 -14.04
C SER A 70 -13.95 15.19 -12.59
N PRO A 71 -13.63 14.33 -11.61
CA PRO A 71 -13.94 14.55 -10.20
C PRO A 71 -13.15 15.69 -9.55
N LEU A 72 -12.12 16.23 -10.21
CA LEU A 72 -11.31 17.33 -9.70
C LEU A 72 -11.88 18.72 -10.02
N TYR A 73 -12.97 18.82 -10.77
CA TYR A 73 -13.68 20.09 -10.93
C TYR A 73 -14.19 20.67 -9.60
N ILE A 74 -14.53 19.81 -8.64
CA ILE A 74 -14.97 20.24 -7.31
C ILE A 74 -13.84 20.83 -6.44
N ASP A 75 -12.58 20.57 -6.77
CA ASP A 75 -11.43 21.04 -5.98
C ASP A 75 -11.31 22.56 -6.07
N ASP A 76 -11.21 23.08 -7.30
CA ASP A 76 -11.42 24.50 -7.64
C ASP A 76 -12.80 24.69 -8.27
N VAL A 77 -13.84 24.55 -7.45
CA VAL A 77 -15.24 24.65 -7.90
C VAL A 77 -15.56 26.02 -8.49
N ARG A 78 -14.92 27.10 -7.99
CA ARG A 78 -15.19 28.46 -8.45
C ARG A 78 -14.64 28.68 -9.85
N GLY A 79 -13.38 28.34 -10.08
CA GLY A 79 -12.77 28.44 -11.40
C GLY A 79 -13.44 27.50 -12.41
N SER A 80 -13.63 26.24 -12.03
CA SER A 80 -14.20 25.22 -12.91
C SER A 80 -15.65 25.53 -13.30
N ALA A 81 -16.51 25.93 -12.36
CA ALA A 81 -17.90 26.29 -12.65
C ALA A 81 -17.99 27.55 -13.53
N ALA A 82 -17.15 28.56 -13.29
CA ALA A 82 -17.11 29.76 -14.14
C ALA A 82 -16.73 29.44 -15.58
N ASN A 83 -15.71 28.58 -15.77
CA ASN A 83 -15.28 28.14 -17.09
C ASN A 83 -16.35 27.30 -17.81
N MET A 84 -16.99 26.36 -17.10
CA MET A 84 -18.13 25.58 -17.63
C MET A 84 -19.28 26.48 -18.07
N ARG A 85 -19.71 27.43 -17.22
CA ARG A 85 -20.79 28.36 -17.54
C ARG A 85 -20.49 29.18 -18.79
N ALA A 86 -19.25 29.61 -18.95
CA ALA A 86 -18.84 30.38 -20.12
C ALA A 86 -18.84 29.52 -21.39
N ALA A 87 -18.25 28.32 -21.33
CA ALA A 87 -18.12 27.45 -22.49
C ALA A 87 -19.45 26.83 -22.94
N LEU A 88 -20.32 26.49 -21.99
CA LEU A 88 -21.56 25.75 -22.22
C LEU A 88 -22.80 26.66 -22.26
N ALA A 89 -22.61 27.97 -22.43
CA ALA A 89 -23.70 28.93 -22.53
C ALA A 89 -24.61 28.59 -23.73
N GLY A 90 -25.92 28.50 -23.49
CA GLY A 90 -26.91 28.13 -24.51
C GLY A 90 -27.11 26.61 -24.70
N HIS A 91 -26.45 25.79 -23.87
CA HIS A 91 -26.62 24.34 -23.85
C HIS A 91 -27.34 23.88 -22.57
N GLU A 92 -27.90 22.66 -22.60
CA GLU A 92 -28.51 22.04 -21.43
C GLU A 92 -27.42 21.34 -20.60
N VAL A 93 -27.31 21.69 -19.31
CA VAL A 93 -26.26 21.15 -18.44
C VAL A 93 -26.88 20.59 -17.16
N LYS A 94 -26.54 19.34 -16.85
CA LYS A 94 -26.81 18.69 -15.56
C LYS A 94 -25.49 18.37 -14.87
N ILE A 95 -25.40 18.75 -13.60
CA ILE A 95 -24.24 18.53 -12.74
C ILE A 95 -24.57 17.39 -11.77
N VAL A 96 -23.65 16.44 -11.65
CA VAL A 96 -23.74 15.34 -10.67
C VAL A 96 -22.59 15.42 -9.68
N VAL A 97 -22.93 15.39 -8.39
CA VAL A 97 -21.98 15.33 -7.27
C VAL A 97 -22.09 13.97 -6.59
N CYS A 98 -21.08 13.13 -6.78
CA CYS A 98 -20.92 11.87 -6.08
C CYS A 98 -20.45 12.08 -4.63
N LEU A 99 -21.22 11.60 -3.66
CA LEU A 99 -20.94 11.67 -2.23
C LEU A 99 -20.66 10.28 -1.66
N ARG A 100 -19.98 10.28 -0.52
CA ARG A 100 -19.56 9.09 0.24
C ARG A 100 -19.31 9.51 1.68
N ASP A 101 -19.30 8.56 2.62
CA ASP A 101 -18.78 8.77 3.95
C ASP A 101 -17.46 9.59 3.90
N PRO A 102 -17.39 10.75 4.59
CA PRO A 102 -16.33 11.72 4.36
C PRO A 102 -14.95 11.21 4.78
N LEU A 103 -14.87 10.40 5.85
CA LEU A 103 -13.61 9.87 6.36
C LEU A 103 -13.17 8.64 5.56
N GLU A 104 -14.12 7.78 5.18
CA GLU A 104 -13.87 6.66 4.29
C GLU A 104 -13.37 7.14 2.91
N ARG A 105 -14.02 8.16 2.34
CA ARG A 105 -13.60 8.81 1.09
C ARG A 105 -12.20 9.39 1.20
N ALA A 106 -11.93 10.15 2.26
CA ALA A 106 -10.62 10.77 2.47
C ALA A 106 -9.51 9.71 2.55
N TYR A 107 -9.73 8.64 3.30
CA TYR A 107 -8.77 7.55 3.39
C TYR A 107 -8.62 6.77 2.08
N SER A 108 -9.71 6.53 1.36
CA SER A 108 -9.69 5.95 0.01
C SER A 108 -8.88 6.78 -0.99
N HIS A 109 -8.96 8.12 -0.87
CA HIS A 109 -8.24 9.04 -1.73
C HIS A 109 -6.76 9.08 -1.39
N TYR A 110 -6.43 9.11 -0.10
CA TYR A 110 -5.06 8.95 0.38
C TYR A 110 -4.39 7.68 -0.17
N LEU A 111 -5.05 6.51 -0.06
CA LEU A 111 -4.51 5.26 -0.58
C LEU A 111 -4.36 5.28 -2.11
N HIS A 112 -5.29 5.92 -2.81
CA HIS A 112 -5.21 6.08 -4.26
C HIS A 112 -3.99 6.91 -4.68
N ASP A 113 -3.74 8.03 -3.99
CA ASP A 113 -2.59 8.89 -4.25
C ASP A 113 -1.27 8.22 -3.89
N VAL A 114 -1.24 7.48 -2.78
CA VAL A 114 -0.09 6.64 -2.40
C VAL A 114 0.21 5.62 -3.51
N ALA A 115 -0.82 4.99 -4.06
CA ALA A 115 -0.67 4.02 -5.14
C ALA A 115 -0.19 4.69 -6.45
N GLN A 116 -0.85 5.76 -6.91
CA GLN A 116 -0.52 6.40 -8.19
C GLN A 116 0.79 7.16 -8.18
N ASN A 117 1.07 7.85 -7.09
CA ASN A 117 2.17 8.81 -6.99
C ASN A 117 3.34 8.25 -6.19
N GLN A 118 3.51 6.93 -6.17
CA GLN A 118 4.55 6.26 -5.38
C GLN A 118 5.95 6.82 -5.62
N LYS A 119 6.26 7.21 -6.87
CA LYS A 119 7.55 7.84 -7.25
C LYS A 119 7.82 9.17 -6.55
N ILE A 120 6.79 9.81 -5.99
CA ILE A 120 6.86 11.08 -5.28
C ILE A 120 6.65 10.82 -3.78
N VAL A 121 5.52 10.22 -3.43
CA VAL A 121 5.10 10.01 -2.02
C VAL A 121 5.93 8.94 -1.31
N GLY A 122 6.46 7.96 -2.04
CA GLY A 122 7.27 6.86 -1.50
C GLY A 122 8.63 7.31 -0.96
N HIS A 123 9.06 8.53 -1.25
CA HIS A 123 10.30 9.10 -0.71
C HIS A 123 10.07 9.95 0.55
N ALA A 124 8.82 10.30 0.87
CA ALA A 124 8.48 11.23 1.94
C ALA A 124 7.76 10.53 3.12
N ASN A 125 7.71 11.21 4.27
CA ASN A 125 6.82 10.83 5.35
C ASN A 125 5.39 11.23 5.00
N TYR A 126 4.64 10.31 4.40
CA TYR A 126 3.30 10.53 3.91
C TYR A 126 2.26 9.73 4.71
N SER A 127 2.03 10.15 5.96
CA SER A 127 1.02 9.55 6.84
C SER A 127 -0.34 10.23 6.65
N PHE A 128 -1.42 9.45 6.62
CA PHE A 128 -2.78 9.97 6.48
C PHE A 128 -3.12 11.02 7.54
N TRP A 129 -2.61 10.85 8.77
CA TRP A 129 -2.91 11.71 9.91
C TRP A 129 -2.03 12.97 9.99
N SER A 130 -1.05 13.12 9.12
CA SER A 130 -0.27 14.36 9.07
C SER A 130 -1.18 15.53 8.65
N PRO A 131 -1.14 16.70 9.34
CA PRO A 131 -2.05 17.81 9.04
C PRO A 131 -2.05 18.26 7.57
N SER A 132 -0.87 18.32 6.95
CA SER A 132 -0.71 18.66 5.52
C SER A 132 -1.32 17.63 4.59
N VAL A 133 -1.36 16.35 5.00
CA VAL A 133 -1.95 15.25 4.24
C VAL A 133 -3.46 15.24 4.43
N LEU A 134 -3.95 15.37 5.67
CA LEU A 134 -5.38 15.52 5.98
C LEU A 134 -6.02 16.68 5.20
N ALA A 135 -5.36 17.84 5.14
CA ALA A 135 -5.88 19.01 4.44
C ALA A 135 -6.12 18.79 2.94
N LYS A 136 -5.41 17.82 2.32
CA LYS A 136 -5.61 17.43 0.92
C LYS A 136 -6.90 16.64 0.72
N TYR A 137 -7.31 15.87 1.72
CA TYR A 137 -8.40 14.89 1.58
C TYR A 137 -9.66 15.28 2.34
N LEU A 138 -9.56 16.09 3.39
CA LEU A 138 -10.69 16.60 4.18
C LEU A 138 -10.87 18.10 3.92
N PHE A 139 -11.98 18.44 3.29
CA PHE A 139 -12.34 19.81 2.94
C PHE A 139 -13.87 19.99 2.97
N PRO A 140 -14.38 21.22 3.17
CA PRO A 140 -15.82 21.48 3.22
C PRO A 140 -16.53 21.22 1.89
N VAL A 141 -17.48 20.29 1.84
CA VAL A 141 -18.20 19.90 0.63
C VAL A 141 -19.46 20.73 0.44
N ALA A 142 -20.20 21.05 1.49
CA ALA A 142 -21.46 21.79 1.36
C ALA A 142 -21.30 23.13 0.65
N PRO A 143 -20.31 24.00 1.01
CA PRO A 143 -20.11 25.27 0.30
C PRO A 143 -19.75 25.12 -1.18
N ARG A 144 -19.19 23.97 -1.58
CA ARG A 144 -18.89 23.67 -2.98
C ARG A 144 -20.16 23.32 -3.74
N VAL A 145 -21.06 22.54 -3.13
CA VAL A 145 -22.38 22.23 -3.70
C VAL A 145 -23.25 23.50 -3.79
N GLU A 146 -23.24 24.34 -2.77
CA GLU A 146 -23.92 25.66 -2.80
C GLU A 146 -23.46 26.49 -3.99
N HIS A 147 -22.15 26.55 -4.23
CA HIS A 147 -21.62 27.27 -5.37
C HIS A 147 -22.04 26.67 -6.73
N LEU A 148 -22.14 25.35 -6.84
CA LEU A 148 -22.69 24.71 -8.04
C LEU A 148 -24.16 25.07 -8.24
N ILE A 149 -24.95 25.13 -7.16
CA ILE A 149 -26.37 25.53 -7.21
C ILE A 149 -26.49 26.99 -7.64
N GLU A 150 -25.67 27.90 -7.10
CA GLU A 150 -25.59 29.29 -7.55
C GLU A 150 -25.24 29.38 -9.05
N ALA A 151 -24.33 28.52 -9.51
CA ALA A 151 -23.82 28.53 -10.87
C ALA A 151 -24.77 27.86 -11.89
N PHE A 152 -25.52 26.84 -11.53
CA PHE A 152 -26.30 26.05 -12.49
C PHE A 152 -27.79 26.00 -12.20
N GLY A 153 -28.25 26.47 -11.04
CA GLY A 153 -29.63 26.29 -10.58
C GLY A 153 -29.79 24.98 -9.83
N ALA A 154 -30.62 24.99 -8.78
CA ALA A 154 -30.80 23.83 -7.91
C ALA A 154 -31.35 22.61 -8.66
N GLU A 155 -32.22 22.84 -9.66
CA GLU A 155 -32.83 21.84 -10.53
C GLU A 155 -31.85 21.13 -11.47
N ASN A 156 -30.64 21.68 -11.63
CA ASN A 156 -29.58 21.12 -12.48
C ASN A 156 -28.45 20.47 -11.69
N VAL A 157 -28.47 20.54 -10.35
CA VAL A 157 -27.46 19.91 -9.48
C VAL A 157 -28.07 18.73 -8.74
N HIS A 158 -27.52 17.54 -8.97
CA HIS A 158 -28.01 16.28 -8.44
C HIS A 158 -26.89 15.51 -7.74
N GLY A 159 -27.24 14.66 -6.79
CA GLY A 159 -26.29 13.82 -6.08
C GLY A 159 -26.31 12.36 -6.55
N PHE A 160 -25.23 11.66 -6.26
CA PHE A 160 -25.15 10.20 -6.33
C PHE A 160 -24.38 9.69 -5.12
N ALA A 161 -24.81 8.62 -4.48
CA ALA A 161 -24.01 7.94 -3.46
C ALA A 161 -24.38 6.45 -3.40
N PHE A 162 -23.40 5.60 -3.16
CA PHE A 162 -23.67 4.20 -2.85
C PHE A 162 -24.44 4.09 -1.53
N GLY A 163 -25.50 3.28 -1.50
CA GLY A 163 -26.33 3.07 -0.31
C GLY A 163 -27.35 4.18 -0.02
N ALA A 164 -27.46 5.19 -0.90
CA ALA A 164 -28.56 6.15 -0.89
C ALA A 164 -29.75 5.65 -1.72
N ASP A 165 -30.90 6.32 -1.60
CA ASP A 165 -31.98 6.19 -2.58
C ASP A 165 -31.54 6.75 -3.94
N LEU A 166 -31.61 5.92 -4.98
CA LEU A 166 -31.15 6.26 -6.34
C LEU A 166 -32.29 6.72 -7.25
N GLY A 167 -33.56 6.68 -6.80
CA GLY A 167 -34.71 6.93 -7.68
C GLY A 167 -34.68 8.29 -8.37
N GLU A 168 -34.23 9.34 -7.67
CA GLU A 168 -34.10 10.69 -8.25
C GLU A 168 -33.02 10.72 -9.34
N ILE A 169 -31.80 10.27 -9.06
CA ILE A 169 -30.71 10.34 -10.02
C ILE A 169 -30.94 9.42 -11.22
N GLU A 170 -31.55 8.24 -11.02
CA GLU A 170 -31.92 7.35 -12.12
C GLU A 170 -32.96 7.98 -13.04
N THR A 171 -33.96 8.66 -12.48
CA THR A 171 -34.97 9.40 -13.24
C THR A 171 -34.32 10.53 -14.04
N VAL A 172 -33.44 11.31 -13.42
CA VAL A 172 -32.73 12.41 -14.09
C VAL A 172 -31.89 11.89 -15.25
N ILE A 173 -31.10 10.84 -15.05
CA ILE A 173 -30.25 10.28 -16.11
C ILE A 173 -31.12 9.71 -17.24
N ARG A 174 -32.19 8.99 -16.89
CA ARG A 174 -33.12 8.42 -17.87
C ARG A 174 -33.77 9.47 -18.74
N ASP A 175 -34.35 10.50 -18.13
CA ASP A 175 -35.07 11.54 -18.84
C ASP A 175 -34.10 12.39 -19.68
N PHE A 176 -32.92 12.70 -19.13
CA PHE A 176 -31.94 13.55 -19.79
C PHE A 176 -31.24 12.86 -20.97
N ALA A 177 -31.03 11.54 -20.88
CA ALA A 177 -30.39 10.75 -21.94
C ALA A 177 -31.38 9.97 -22.84
N GLY A 178 -32.69 10.09 -22.60
CA GLY A 178 -33.71 9.39 -23.38
C GLY A 178 -33.63 7.86 -23.25
N LEU A 179 -33.34 7.37 -22.05
CA LEU A 179 -33.30 5.92 -21.75
C LEU A 179 -34.71 5.36 -21.55
N GLU A 180 -34.84 4.05 -21.67
CA GLU A 180 -36.10 3.33 -21.48
C GLU A 180 -36.63 3.44 -20.04
N ALA A 181 -37.96 3.37 -19.87
CA ALA A 181 -38.65 3.51 -18.58
C ALA A 181 -38.13 2.56 -17.48
N GLY A 182 -37.70 1.36 -17.85
CA GLY A 182 -37.17 0.35 -16.91
C GLY A 182 -35.67 0.44 -16.63
N TRP A 183 -34.95 1.42 -17.20
CA TRP A 183 -33.51 1.55 -16.98
C TRP A 183 -33.18 1.90 -15.53
N SER A 184 -32.13 1.26 -14.99
CA SER A 184 -31.58 1.51 -13.66
C SER A 184 -30.07 1.30 -13.62
N LEU A 185 -29.43 1.81 -12.57
CA LEU A 185 -27.99 1.66 -12.35
C LEU A 185 -27.66 0.24 -11.88
N ASP A 186 -26.80 -0.46 -12.62
CA ASP A 186 -26.36 -1.80 -12.23
C ASP A 186 -25.30 -1.74 -11.12
N LEU A 187 -25.74 -1.88 -9.87
CA LEU A 187 -24.89 -1.88 -8.67
C LEU A 187 -24.12 -3.18 -8.44
N THR A 188 -24.33 -4.23 -9.24
CA THR A 188 -23.69 -5.55 -9.02
C THR A 188 -22.18 -5.52 -9.28
N LYS A 189 -21.68 -4.53 -10.02
CA LYS A 189 -20.26 -4.37 -10.35
C LYS A 189 -19.76 -2.99 -9.96
N ASN A 190 -18.88 -2.94 -8.95
CA ASN A 190 -18.08 -1.75 -8.65
C ASN A 190 -16.69 -1.88 -9.28
N PRO A 191 -16.36 -1.13 -10.36
CA PRO A 191 -15.08 -1.24 -11.05
C PRO A 191 -13.89 -0.72 -10.22
N ALA A 192 -14.15 -0.01 -9.12
CA ALA A 192 -13.11 0.60 -8.30
C ALA A 192 -13.44 0.46 -6.80
N PRO A 193 -13.33 -0.75 -6.22
CA PRO A 193 -13.62 -0.99 -4.79
C PRO A 193 -12.74 -0.14 -3.85
N GLY A 194 -11.55 0.26 -4.30
CA GLY A 194 -10.64 1.14 -3.57
C GLY A 194 -9.79 0.39 -2.54
N PHE A 195 -9.26 1.13 -1.56
CA PHE A 195 -8.62 0.58 -0.34
C PHE A 195 -7.39 -0.31 -0.54
N THR A 196 -6.65 -0.15 -1.64
CA THR A 196 -5.40 -0.89 -1.85
C THR A 196 -4.18 -0.03 -1.51
N ALA A 197 -3.22 -0.57 -0.75
CA ALA A 197 -1.92 0.03 -0.49
C ALA A 197 -0.80 -0.73 -1.23
N PRO A 198 0.27 -0.05 -1.67
CA PRO A 198 1.43 -0.72 -2.25
C PRO A 198 2.20 -1.55 -1.21
N GLN A 199 2.94 -2.54 -1.71
CA GLN A 199 3.90 -3.33 -0.96
C GLN A 199 5.24 -3.34 -1.68
N CYS A 200 6.33 -3.20 -0.93
CA CYS A 200 7.68 -3.16 -1.47
C CYS A 200 8.46 -4.39 -1.03
N PHE A 201 9.19 -5.00 -1.96
CA PHE A 201 10.03 -6.16 -1.76
C PHE A 201 11.41 -5.86 -2.33
N TYR A 202 12.43 -6.06 -1.51
CA TYR A 202 13.83 -5.96 -1.90
C TYR A 202 14.70 -6.64 -0.84
N ASP A 203 15.71 -7.37 -1.29
CA ASP A 203 16.82 -7.87 -0.49
C ASP A 203 18.06 -7.68 -1.36
N GLY A 204 19.08 -7.02 -0.83
CA GLY A 204 20.29 -6.70 -1.58
C GLY A 204 21.24 -7.89 -1.72
N ASP A 205 21.11 -8.87 -0.83
CA ASP A 205 22.10 -9.93 -0.64
C ASP A 205 21.51 -11.30 -1.04
N HIS A 206 20.18 -11.44 -1.04
CA HIS A 206 19.51 -12.72 -1.32
C HIS A 206 18.30 -12.57 -2.24
N GLU A 207 17.95 -13.66 -2.92
CA GLU A 207 16.64 -13.76 -3.55
C GLU A 207 15.53 -13.71 -2.49
N SER A 208 14.39 -13.13 -2.85
CA SER A 208 13.20 -13.05 -2.00
C SER A 208 12.05 -13.83 -2.63
N GLU A 209 11.26 -14.49 -1.78
CA GLU A 209 9.98 -15.06 -2.17
C GLU A 209 8.88 -14.02 -2.00
N VAL A 210 8.14 -13.78 -3.06
CA VAL A 210 7.12 -12.74 -3.12
C VAL A 210 5.78 -13.38 -3.48
N PRO A 211 4.80 -13.42 -2.56
CA PRO A 211 3.47 -13.89 -2.87
C PRO A 211 2.76 -12.86 -3.76
N LEU A 212 2.27 -13.30 -4.92
CA LEU A 212 1.51 -12.48 -5.86
C LEU A 212 0.30 -13.28 -6.36
N GLY A 213 -0.90 -12.81 -6.02
CA GLY A 213 -2.15 -13.51 -6.31
C GLY A 213 -2.21 -14.87 -5.61
N ASP A 214 -2.28 -15.93 -6.39
CA ASP A 214 -2.40 -17.33 -5.94
C ASP A 214 -1.09 -18.12 -5.99
N ALA A 215 0.04 -17.45 -6.25
CA ALA A 215 1.34 -18.09 -6.39
C ALA A 215 2.47 -17.31 -5.73
N VAL A 216 3.59 -17.99 -5.53
CA VAL A 216 4.85 -17.42 -5.04
C VAL A 216 5.82 -17.24 -6.20
N TYR A 217 6.51 -16.10 -6.24
CA TYR A 217 7.51 -15.77 -7.25
C TYR A 217 8.86 -15.49 -6.60
N ARG A 218 9.95 -15.79 -7.30
CA ARG A 218 11.29 -15.36 -6.92
C ARG A 218 11.60 -13.97 -7.46
N LEU A 219 12.04 -13.11 -6.56
CA LEU A 219 12.63 -11.81 -6.84
C LEU A 219 14.16 -11.93 -6.65
N PRO A 220 14.98 -11.72 -7.69
CA PRO A 220 16.43 -11.80 -7.56
C PRO A 220 17.00 -10.80 -6.55
N ALA A 221 18.15 -11.13 -5.97
CA ALA A 221 18.90 -10.22 -5.10
C ALA A 221 19.22 -8.90 -5.84
N GLY A 222 19.17 -7.77 -5.13
CA GLY A 222 19.42 -6.45 -5.71
C GLY A 222 18.30 -5.90 -6.59
N HIS A 223 17.22 -6.67 -6.82
CA HIS A 223 16.05 -6.21 -7.55
C HIS A 223 14.96 -5.71 -6.60
N LEU A 224 14.29 -4.63 -6.98
CA LEU A 224 13.18 -4.03 -6.24
C LEU A 224 11.88 -4.29 -6.99
N LEU A 225 10.92 -4.88 -6.29
CA LEU A 225 9.54 -4.97 -6.74
C LEU A 225 8.64 -4.14 -5.82
N VAL A 226 7.80 -3.30 -6.42
CA VAL A 226 6.65 -2.73 -5.73
C VAL A 226 5.39 -3.29 -6.34
N ALA A 227 4.69 -4.14 -5.59
CA ALA A 227 3.37 -4.64 -5.93
C ALA A 227 2.32 -3.57 -5.63
N ASN A 228 1.58 -3.16 -6.67
CA ASN A 228 0.65 -2.04 -6.62
C ASN A 228 -0.36 -2.05 -7.78
N ARG A 229 -0.89 -3.22 -8.15
CA ARG A 229 -1.83 -3.42 -9.27
C ARG A 229 -1.27 -2.82 -10.56
N GLN A 230 -2.04 -2.01 -11.29
CA GLN A 230 -1.58 -1.35 -12.51
C GLN A 230 -0.44 -0.32 -12.29
N PHE A 231 -0.21 0.13 -11.05
CA PHE A 231 0.84 1.11 -10.71
C PHE A 231 2.11 0.43 -10.17
N SER A 232 2.26 -0.88 -10.38
CA SER A 232 3.42 -1.63 -9.90
C SER A 232 4.71 -1.17 -10.59
N LEU A 233 5.83 -1.30 -9.88
CA LEU A 233 7.16 -0.94 -10.36
C LEU A 233 8.11 -2.12 -10.17
N TYR A 234 8.93 -2.40 -11.18
CA TYR A 234 10.01 -3.37 -11.08
C TYR A 234 11.32 -2.73 -11.54
N ARG A 235 12.35 -2.80 -10.71
CA ARG A 235 13.68 -2.24 -10.98
C ARG A 235 14.74 -3.30 -10.73
N ARG A 236 15.48 -3.63 -11.78
CA ARG A 236 16.65 -4.50 -11.71
C ARG A 236 17.84 -3.70 -11.21
N ASP A 237 18.71 -4.37 -10.45
CA ASP A 237 19.99 -3.83 -9.97
C ASP A 237 19.90 -2.41 -9.39
N ILE A 238 18.88 -2.17 -8.54
CA ILE A 238 18.69 -0.85 -7.96
C ILE A 238 19.75 -0.61 -6.87
N GLY A 239 20.22 0.64 -6.75
CA GLY A 239 21.17 1.00 -5.70
C GLY A 239 20.61 0.71 -4.30
N ARG A 240 21.36 -0.06 -3.51
CA ARG A 240 20.97 -0.56 -2.18
C ARG A 240 20.38 0.51 -1.27
N ALA A 241 21.07 1.64 -1.12
CA ALA A 241 20.62 2.73 -0.25
C ALA A 241 19.25 3.29 -0.68
N LEU A 242 18.99 3.40 -1.99
CA LEU A 242 17.71 3.88 -2.50
C LEU A 242 16.59 2.86 -2.26
N ALA A 243 16.87 1.57 -2.48
CA ALA A 243 15.91 0.50 -2.27
C ALA A 243 15.54 0.34 -0.79
N GLU A 244 16.53 0.36 0.09
CA GLU A 244 16.34 0.33 1.54
C GLU A 244 15.56 1.57 2.02
N GLN A 245 15.84 2.76 1.48
CA GLN A 245 15.04 3.95 1.75
C GLN A 245 13.57 3.78 1.35
N LEU A 246 13.29 3.27 0.15
CA LEU A 246 11.92 3.01 -0.31
C LEU A 246 11.21 1.97 0.57
N MET A 247 11.91 0.92 1.02
CA MET A 247 11.37 -0.05 1.97
C MET A 247 11.06 0.58 3.33
N MET A 248 11.98 1.37 3.90
CA MET A 248 11.76 2.04 5.18
C MET A 248 10.55 2.99 5.12
N ARG A 249 10.41 3.75 4.02
CA ARG A 249 9.29 4.69 3.85
C ARG A 249 7.93 3.99 3.64
N GLN A 250 7.90 2.69 3.36
CA GLN A 250 6.65 1.93 3.40
C GLN A 250 6.10 1.76 4.82
N ALA A 251 6.94 1.87 5.85
CA ALA A 251 6.51 1.74 7.25
C ALA A 251 5.68 2.95 7.73
N VAL A 252 5.86 4.13 7.11
CA VAL A 252 5.13 5.35 7.47
C VAL A 252 3.79 5.50 6.74
N LEU A 253 3.51 4.62 5.76
CA LEU A 253 2.22 4.59 5.08
C LEU A 253 1.12 4.09 6.03
N THR A 254 0.10 4.90 6.24
CA THR A 254 -1.08 4.52 7.02
C THR A 254 -1.89 3.44 6.28
N ARG A 255 -1.75 2.18 6.70
CA ARG A 255 -2.56 1.04 6.20
C ARG A 255 -3.80 0.76 7.05
N GLN A 256 -3.88 1.38 8.21
CA GLN A 256 -5.04 1.35 9.09
C GLN A 256 -5.34 2.77 9.56
N ALA A 257 -6.56 3.25 9.31
CA ALA A 257 -7.00 4.55 9.75
C ALA A 257 -8.11 4.40 10.80
N ASP A 258 -7.78 4.68 12.07
CA ASP A 258 -8.72 4.76 13.17
C ASP A 258 -9.31 6.17 13.28
N THR A 259 -10.59 6.34 12.94
CA THR A 259 -11.28 7.64 13.04
C THR A 259 -11.56 8.06 14.49
N GLY A 260 -11.37 7.15 15.46
CA GLY A 260 -11.39 7.42 16.89
C GLY A 260 -10.31 8.40 17.36
N LEU A 261 -9.25 8.58 16.58
CA LEU A 261 -8.19 9.58 16.83
C LEU A 261 -8.70 11.03 16.76
N LEU A 262 -9.80 11.27 16.04
CA LEU A 262 -10.48 12.56 16.03
C LEU A 262 -11.35 12.68 17.30
N ARG A 263 -11.57 13.89 17.81
CA ARG A 263 -12.58 14.09 18.86
C ARG A 263 -13.99 13.95 18.26
N ALA A 264 -14.97 13.62 19.10
CA ALA A 264 -16.36 13.47 18.67
C ALA A 264 -16.88 14.73 17.96
N GLU A 265 -16.62 15.91 18.53
CA GLU A 265 -17.05 17.20 17.97
C GLU A 265 -16.41 17.48 16.61
N THR A 266 -15.18 16.98 16.39
CA THR A 266 -14.49 17.12 15.11
C THR A 266 -15.13 16.22 14.05
N ARG A 267 -15.45 14.97 14.39
CA ARG A 267 -16.19 14.07 13.49
C ARG A 267 -17.57 14.64 13.18
N GLU A 268 -18.33 15.05 14.18
CA GLU A 268 -19.65 15.65 13.98
C GLU A 268 -19.62 16.86 13.05
N ARG A 269 -18.60 17.72 13.15
CA ARG A 269 -18.44 18.86 12.23
C ARG A 269 -18.23 18.41 10.78
N ILE A 270 -17.39 17.40 10.55
CA ILE A 270 -17.13 16.84 9.21
C ILE A 270 -18.40 16.21 8.64
N TYR A 271 -19.11 15.43 9.45
CA TYR A 271 -20.32 14.74 9.02
C TYR A 271 -21.47 15.71 8.77
N ARG A 272 -21.62 16.76 9.59
CA ARG A 272 -22.62 17.82 9.37
C ARG A 272 -22.46 18.49 8.01
N ASP A 273 -21.23 18.79 7.61
CA ASP A 273 -20.94 19.35 6.30
C ASP A 273 -21.30 18.38 5.16
N MET A 274 -20.98 17.09 5.29
CA MET A 274 -21.36 16.09 4.29
C MET A 274 -22.88 15.84 4.23
N THR A 275 -23.56 15.80 5.36
CA THR A 275 -25.03 15.71 5.43
C THR A 275 -25.67 16.90 4.74
N ARG A 276 -25.16 18.11 4.99
CA ARG A 276 -25.64 19.32 4.30
C ARG A 276 -25.41 19.24 2.79
N ALA A 277 -24.27 18.73 2.34
CA ALA A 277 -24.02 18.50 0.92
C ALA A 277 -25.00 17.49 0.29
N ALA A 278 -25.35 16.43 1.03
CA ALA A 278 -26.33 15.43 0.63
C ALA A 278 -27.74 16.04 0.48
N GLU A 279 -28.19 16.85 1.43
CA GLU A 279 -29.46 17.59 1.37
C GLU A 279 -29.50 18.52 0.16
N LEU A 280 -28.46 19.33 -0.04
CA LEU A 280 -28.35 20.26 -1.17
C LEU A 280 -28.35 19.56 -2.52
N SER A 281 -27.77 18.36 -2.58
CA SER A 281 -27.72 17.53 -3.79
C SER A 281 -28.93 16.59 -3.93
N ARG A 282 -29.94 16.70 -3.04
CA ARG A 282 -31.18 15.92 -3.05
C ARG A 282 -30.95 14.41 -3.01
N ILE A 283 -30.08 13.95 -2.12
CA ILE A 283 -29.88 12.51 -1.88
C ILE A 283 -30.23 12.12 -0.44
N GLY A 284 -30.95 11.01 -0.30
CA GLY A 284 -31.22 10.36 0.98
C GLY A 284 -30.02 9.53 1.43
N LEU A 285 -28.92 10.18 1.84
CA LEU A 285 -27.71 9.51 2.32
C LEU A 285 -27.62 9.54 3.85
N THR A 286 -27.72 8.37 4.48
CA THR A 286 -27.52 8.21 5.92
C THR A 286 -26.03 8.10 6.25
N LEU A 287 -25.54 8.96 7.14
CA LEU A 287 -24.14 9.00 7.56
C LEU A 287 -24.01 8.81 9.07
N ASP A 288 -23.01 8.06 9.49
CA ASP A 288 -22.76 7.69 10.89
C ASP A 288 -21.39 8.22 11.35
N PRO A 289 -21.33 9.20 12.28
CA PRO A 289 -20.09 9.78 12.78
C PRO A 289 -19.37 8.92 13.84
N ALA A 290 -19.86 7.71 14.14
CA ALA A 290 -19.24 6.83 15.11
C ALA A 290 -17.78 6.48 14.73
N PRO A 291 -16.89 6.29 15.74
CA PRO A 291 -15.53 5.82 15.50
C PRO A 291 -15.52 4.49 14.73
N ARG A 292 -14.63 4.39 13.74
CA ARG A 292 -14.45 3.22 12.87
C ARG A 292 -12.98 3.06 12.52
N VAL A 293 -12.60 1.83 12.24
CA VAL A 293 -11.26 1.50 11.77
C VAL A 293 -11.34 1.02 10.33
N PHE A 294 -10.61 1.70 9.46
CA PHE A 294 -10.49 1.37 8.05
C PHE A 294 -9.20 0.61 7.78
N HIS A 295 -9.27 -0.49 7.02
CA HIS A 295 -8.12 -1.33 6.71
C HIS A 295 -7.83 -1.32 5.21
N ALA A 296 -6.60 -0.98 4.83
CA ALA A 296 -6.14 -1.14 3.46
C ALA A 296 -5.82 -2.62 3.19
N GLN A 297 -6.27 -3.12 2.05
CA GLN A 297 -5.74 -4.34 1.48
C GLN A 297 -4.36 -4.06 0.91
N VAL A 298 -3.37 -4.84 1.30
CA VAL A 298 -2.04 -4.75 0.70
C VAL A 298 -2.08 -5.38 -0.68
N SER A 299 -1.51 -4.71 -1.68
CA SER A 299 -1.54 -5.19 -3.06
C SER A 299 -0.68 -6.44 -3.23
N ASP A 300 -1.31 -7.50 -3.72
CA ASP A 300 -0.72 -8.77 -4.15
C ASP A 300 -0.69 -8.90 -5.69
N LYS A 301 -1.14 -7.88 -6.42
CA LYS A 301 -1.21 -7.91 -7.90
C LYS A 301 -0.15 -7.03 -8.53
N VAL A 302 0.39 -7.50 -9.65
CA VAL A 302 1.26 -6.76 -10.57
C VAL A 302 0.78 -6.96 -12.02
N PRO A 303 1.12 -6.08 -12.97
CA PRO A 303 0.82 -6.27 -14.38
C PRO A 303 1.52 -7.52 -14.91
N LEU A 304 0.88 -8.22 -15.85
CA LEU A 304 1.42 -9.43 -16.46
C LEU A 304 2.82 -9.22 -17.04
N ALA A 305 3.09 -8.04 -17.61
CA ALA A 305 4.42 -7.69 -18.12
C ALA A 305 5.52 -7.66 -17.04
N ILE A 306 5.19 -7.34 -15.79
CA ILE A 306 6.13 -7.43 -14.65
C ILE A 306 6.18 -8.88 -14.15
N LEU A 307 5.01 -9.53 -14.03
CA LEU A 307 4.90 -10.91 -13.56
C LEU A 307 5.76 -11.87 -14.40
N ASN A 308 5.73 -11.72 -15.73
CA ASN A 308 6.51 -12.52 -16.69
C ASN A 308 8.03 -12.29 -16.59
N GLN A 309 8.48 -11.29 -15.83
CA GLN A 309 9.90 -11.06 -15.56
C GLN A 309 10.36 -11.67 -14.24
N LEU A 310 9.45 -12.23 -13.45
CA LEU A 310 9.73 -12.94 -12.21
C LEU A 310 9.69 -14.45 -12.46
N THR A 311 10.45 -15.22 -11.69
CA THR A 311 10.45 -16.68 -11.81
C THR A 311 9.35 -17.25 -10.92
N PRO A 312 8.31 -17.92 -11.48
CA PRO A 312 7.30 -18.57 -10.67
C PRO A 312 7.93 -19.73 -9.88
N LEU A 313 7.52 -19.86 -8.61
CA LEU A 313 7.97 -20.92 -7.73
C LEU A 313 6.96 -22.05 -7.67
N THR A 314 5.75 -21.78 -7.16
CA THR A 314 4.63 -22.72 -7.06
C THR A 314 3.34 -21.95 -6.79
N SER A 315 2.18 -22.51 -7.13
CA SER A 315 0.90 -21.99 -6.65
C SER A 315 0.62 -22.45 -5.21
N PHE A 316 -0.22 -21.71 -4.48
CA PHE A 316 -0.63 -22.13 -3.14
C PHE A 316 -1.42 -23.44 -3.16
N GLU A 317 -2.26 -23.64 -4.19
CA GLU A 317 -3.04 -24.89 -4.35
C GLU A 317 -2.13 -26.09 -4.61
N GLU A 318 -1.11 -25.97 -5.47
CA GLU A 318 -0.14 -27.04 -5.67
C GLU A 318 0.67 -27.32 -4.40
N ALA A 319 1.11 -26.27 -3.68
CA ALA A 319 1.84 -26.41 -2.43
C ALA A 319 0.99 -27.12 -1.36
N VAL A 320 -0.28 -26.71 -1.21
CA VAL A 320 -1.24 -27.33 -0.28
C VAL A 320 -1.56 -28.76 -0.70
N SER A 321 -1.85 -29.00 -1.98
CA SER A 321 -2.12 -30.34 -2.51
C SER A 321 -0.95 -31.29 -2.26
N ALA A 322 0.30 -30.84 -2.47
CA ALA A 322 1.49 -31.62 -2.16
C ALA A 322 1.62 -31.93 -0.67
N MET A 323 1.34 -30.96 0.21
CA MET A 323 1.37 -31.17 1.67
C MET A 323 0.32 -32.20 2.12
N PHE A 324 -0.92 -32.04 1.68
CA PHE A 324 -2.05 -32.89 2.10
C PHE A 324 -2.09 -34.25 1.37
N GLY A 325 -1.44 -34.36 0.22
CA GLY A 325 -1.26 -35.63 -0.51
C GLY A 325 -0.07 -36.47 -0.04
N SER A 326 0.77 -35.93 0.85
CA SER A 326 1.91 -36.65 1.40
C SER A 326 1.53 -37.53 2.60
N ASP A 327 2.21 -38.67 2.78
CA ASP A 327 2.08 -39.49 3.99
C ASP A 327 2.31 -38.66 5.25
N LEU A 328 1.74 -39.08 6.38
CA LEU A 328 1.95 -38.40 7.66
C LEU A 328 3.44 -38.44 8.05
N ARG A 329 4.09 -37.27 8.08
CA ARG A 329 5.50 -37.12 8.47
C ARG A 329 5.65 -36.06 9.55
N ARG A 330 6.81 -36.02 10.20
CA ARG A 330 7.17 -34.89 11.09
C ARG A 330 7.20 -33.60 10.27
N THR A 331 6.68 -32.51 10.83
CA THR A 331 6.64 -31.19 10.19
C THR A 331 7.99 -30.81 9.57
N MET A 332 9.09 -31.09 10.26
CA MET A 332 10.43 -30.81 9.72
C MET A 332 10.73 -31.53 8.42
N ASN A 333 10.39 -32.82 8.30
CA ASN A 333 10.64 -33.60 7.09
C ASN A 333 9.77 -33.09 5.93
N THR A 334 8.51 -32.78 6.21
CA THR A 334 7.59 -32.17 5.22
C THR A 334 8.17 -30.87 4.67
N ILE A 335 8.77 -30.06 5.53
CA ILE A 335 9.40 -28.80 5.14
C ILE A 335 10.67 -29.08 4.29
N VAL A 336 11.60 -29.94 4.73
CA VAL A 336 12.86 -30.24 4.01
C VAL A 336 12.62 -30.74 2.59
N GLU A 337 11.62 -31.60 2.43
CA GLU A 337 11.34 -32.32 1.20
C GLU A 337 10.48 -31.51 0.22
N MET A 338 10.11 -30.27 0.57
CA MET A 338 9.38 -29.41 -0.37
C MET A 338 10.23 -29.12 -1.62
N PRO A 339 9.67 -29.31 -2.83
CA PRO A 339 10.40 -29.17 -4.10
C PRO A 339 10.93 -27.74 -4.34
N HIS A 340 10.37 -26.78 -3.63
CA HIS A 340 10.69 -25.36 -3.73
C HIS A 340 11.14 -24.84 -2.37
N ALA A 341 12.34 -25.25 -1.92
CA ALA A 341 12.90 -24.73 -0.69
C ALA A 341 13.26 -23.25 -0.85
N GLY A 342 12.52 -22.39 -0.17
CA GLY A 342 12.80 -20.96 -0.16
C GLY A 342 14.10 -20.59 0.53
N PRO A 343 14.59 -19.35 0.35
CA PRO A 343 15.78 -18.85 1.02
C PRO A 343 15.66 -18.90 2.55
N SER A 344 14.46 -18.71 3.09
CA SER A 344 14.15 -18.84 4.53
C SER A 344 14.27 -20.28 4.99
N LEU A 345 13.71 -21.21 4.21
CA LEU A 345 13.80 -22.63 4.49
C LEU A 345 15.22 -23.17 4.34
N ALA A 346 15.94 -22.87 3.26
CA ALA A 346 17.35 -23.25 3.11
C ALA A 346 18.19 -22.71 4.28
N ARG A 347 17.90 -21.49 4.78
CA ARG A 347 18.50 -20.94 6.00
C ARG A 347 18.09 -21.69 7.27
N ASP A 348 16.82 -22.00 7.44
CA ASP A 348 16.32 -22.74 8.61
C ASP A 348 16.79 -24.21 8.59
N MET A 349 16.97 -24.78 7.40
CA MET A 349 17.57 -26.07 7.17
C MET A 349 19.07 -26.09 7.39
N ALA A 350 19.79 -25.05 6.96
CA ALA A 350 21.18 -24.87 7.35
C ALA A 350 21.29 -24.75 8.88
N ARG A 351 20.39 -24.00 9.55
CA ARG A 351 20.33 -23.91 11.03
C ARG A 351 20.07 -25.28 11.69
N LEU A 352 19.21 -26.11 11.11
CA LEU A 352 18.85 -27.42 11.65
C LEU A 352 19.84 -28.54 11.27
N GLN A 353 20.47 -28.48 10.10
CA GLN A 353 21.60 -29.33 9.70
C GLN A 353 22.82 -29.02 10.56
N LEU A 354 23.08 -27.74 10.89
CA LEU A 354 24.09 -27.37 11.88
C LEU A 354 23.76 -27.93 13.28
N ALA A 355 22.47 -28.06 13.62
CA ALA A 355 22.04 -28.75 14.84
C ALA A 355 22.13 -30.29 14.74
N HIS A 356 22.15 -30.85 13.52
CA HIS A 356 22.31 -32.28 13.22
C HIS A 356 23.75 -32.71 12.88
N MET A 357 24.73 -31.80 12.81
CA MET A 357 26.15 -32.17 12.72
C MET A 357 26.74 -32.63 14.07
N ARG A 358 26.02 -33.55 14.72
CA ARG A 358 26.54 -34.48 15.73
C ARG A 358 26.55 -35.89 15.14
N ASP A 359 27.42 -36.10 14.15
CA ASP A 359 28.22 -37.32 13.95
C ASP A 359 29.12 -37.18 12.70
N PRO A 360 30.25 -37.91 12.62
CA PRO A 360 31.48 -37.36 12.05
C PRO A 360 31.72 -37.74 10.59
N VAL A 361 32.05 -36.74 9.76
CA VAL A 361 32.89 -36.91 8.57
C VAL A 361 33.85 -35.70 8.50
N GLU A 362 35.09 -36.00 8.09
CA GLU A 362 36.35 -35.25 8.17
C GLU A 362 36.39 -33.77 7.69
N PRO A 363 37.43 -33.01 8.10
CA PRO A 363 37.30 -31.59 8.42
C PRO A 363 37.57 -30.65 7.23
N MET A 364 36.70 -29.66 7.06
CA MET A 364 37.17 -28.35 6.60
C MET A 364 37.89 -27.63 7.75
N GLY A 365 38.95 -26.89 7.43
CA GLY A 365 39.68 -26.08 8.39
C GLY A 365 38.76 -25.11 9.14
N VAL A 366 38.76 -25.19 10.47
CA VAL A 366 37.96 -24.35 11.37
C VAL A 366 38.12 -22.84 11.12
N PRO A 367 39.30 -22.30 10.75
CA PRO A 367 39.46 -20.86 10.46
C PRO A 367 38.68 -20.39 9.22
N GLU A 368 38.58 -21.22 8.18
CA GLU A 368 37.92 -20.85 6.92
C GLU A 368 36.40 -20.84 7.06
N LEU A 369 35.85 -21.77 7.85
CA LEU A 369 34.43 -21.80 8.19
C LEU A 369 34.03 -20.59 9.06
N GLN A 370 34.88 -20.20 10.02
CA GLN A 370 34.64 -19.06 10.91
C GLN A 370 34.66 -17.72 10.15
N ASN A 371 35.65 -17.51 9.28
CA ASN A 371 35.75 -16.30 8.46
C ASN A 371 34.56 -16.17 7.48
N ARG A 372 34.07 -17.29 6.92
CA ARG A 372 32.93 -17.29 6.00
C ARG A 372 31.60 -16.96 6.70
N ILE A 373 31.37 -17.49 7.91
CA ILE A 373 30.17 -17.20 8.71
C ILE A 373 30.11 -15.70 9.10
N ILE A 374 31.22 -15.12 9.56
CA ILE A 374 31.30 -13.71 9.95
C ILE A 374 31.12 -12.79 8.73
N ALA A 375 31.73 -13.15 7.59
CA ALA A 375 31.60 -12.39 6.34
C ALA A 375 30.20 -12.46 5.70
N THR A 376 29.45 -13.55 5.91
CA THR A 376 28.15 -13.79 5.25
C THR A 376 26.95 -13.38 6.11
N HIS A 377 27.09 -13.41 7.44
CA HIS A 377 25.96 -13.20 8.36
C HIS A 377 26.17 -12.03 9.36
N GLY A 378 27.34 -11.40 9.35
CA GLY A 378 27.72 -10.32 10.27
C GLY A 378 27.94 -10.80 11.71
N PRO A 379 28.56 -9.98 12.57
CA PRO A 379 28.71 -10.31 13.98
C PRO A 379 27.35 -10.21 14.67
N ILE A 380 26.63 -11.32 14.82
CA ILE A 380 25.38 -11.38 15.58
C ILE A 380 25.70 -11.89 16.98
N PRO A 381 25.23 -11.26 18.07
CA PRO A 381 25.61 -11.60 19.45
C PRO A 381 25.45 -13.09 19.76
N HIS A 382 24.36 -13.71 19.27
CA HIS A 382 24.09 -15.12 19.46
C HIS A 382 25.15 -16.04 18.82
N TYR A 383 25.68 -15.67 17.64
CA TYR A 383 26.73 -16.42 16.96
C TYR A 383 28.09 -16.21 17.61
N ILE A 384 28.40 -14.98 18.04
CA ILE A 384 29.66 -14.68 18.73
C ILE A 384 29.69 -15.36 20.11
N GLU A 385 28.59 -15.36 20.87
CA GLU A 385 28.46 -16.13 22.11
C GLU A 385 28.62 -17.64 21.89
N GLY A 386 28.07 -18.17 20.79
CA GLY A 386 28.22 -19.58 20.42
C GLY A 386 29.69 -19.95 20.14
N LEU A 387 30.41 -19.07 19.42
CA LEU A 387 31.85 -19.24 19.15
C LEU A 387 32.69 -19.15 20.43
N MET A 388 32.40 -18.18 21.29
CA MET A 388 33.07 -18.05 22.59
C MET A 388 32.80 -19.25 23.49
N THR A 389 31.57 -19.78 23.49
CA THR A 389 31.22 -21.00 24.25
C THR A 389 32.06 -22.19 23.78
N ARG A 390 32.32 -22.31 22.48
CA ARG A 390 33.17 -23.35 21.90
C ARG A 390 34.65 -23.19 22.26
N GLU A 391 35.17 -21.97 22.25
CA GLU A 391 36.55 -21.69 22.64
C GLU A 391 36.77 -21.92 24.15
N VAL A 392 35.78 -21.58 24.99
CA VAL A 392 35.78 -21.96 26.42
C VAL A 392 35.81 -23.49 26.58
N ALA A 393 34.98 -24.23 25.84
CA ALA A 393 34.95 -25.69 25.90
C ALA A 393 36.28 -26.34 25.48
N ARG A 394 37.12 -25.62 24.73
CA ARG A 394 38.46 -26.03 24.30
C ARG A 394 39.58 -25.55 25.24
N GLY A 395 39.25 -24.78 26.28
CA GLY A 395 40.22 -24.11 27.14
C GLY A 395 40.99 -22.97 26.45
N ASN A 396 40.57 -22.52 25.27
CA ASN A 396 41.23 -21.46 24.50
C ASN A 396 40.67 -20.08 24.89
N TYR A 397 41.07 -19.58 26.05
CA TYR A 397 40.59 -18.29 26.54
C TYR A 397 41.14 -17.08 25.77
N ASP A 398 42.26 -17.24 25.04
CA ASP A 398 42.80 -16.21 24.14
C ASP A 398 41.92 -15.99 22.91
N GLY A 399 41.36 -17.08 22.38
CA GLY A 399 40.33 -17.02 21.34
C GLY A 399 39.04 -16.33 21.80
N VAL A 400 38.63 -16.55 23.06
CA VAL A 400 37.47 -15.87 23.66
C VAL A 400 37.68 -14.37 23.76
N LEU A 401 38.87 -13.94 24.20
CA LEU A 401 39.19 -12.52 24.35
C LEU A 401 39.28 -11.82 22.99
N THR A 402 39.91 -12.47 22.00
CA THR A 402 40.03 -11.95 20.62
C THR A 402 38.66 -11.76 19.97
N LEU A 403 37.73 -12.69 20.17
CA LEU A 403 36.34 -12.58 19.67
C LEU A 403 35.56 -11.46 20.36
N PHE A 404 35.78 -11.24 21.66
CA PHE A 404 35.14 -10.17 22.40
C PHE A 404 35.69 -8.78 22.03
N GLU A 405 37.02 -8.62 21.92
CA GLU A 405 37.66 -7.36 21.54
C GLU A 405 37.34 -6.96 20.09
N GLY A 406 37.24 -7.94 19.18
CA GLY A 406 36.93 -7.68 17.77
C GLY A 406 35.45 -7.37 17.49
N PHE A 407 34.52 -7.94 18.26
CA PHE A 407 33.08 -7.93 17.90
C PHE A 407 32.12 -7.61 19.05
N GLY A 408 32.58 -7.53 20.30
CA GLY A 408 31.74 -7.31 21.49
C GLY A 408 31.57 -5.85 21.92
N GLY A 409 32.31 -4.91 21.31
CA GLY A 409 32.21 -3.49 21.61
C GLY A 409 30.88 -2.86 21.17
N ALA A 410 30.41 -1.86 21.90
CA ALA A 410 29.11 -1.18 21.70
C ALA A 410 28.93 -0.50 20.32
N GLN A 411 29.97 -0.43 19.48
CA GLN A 411 29.92 0.17 18.14
C GLN A 411 29.71 -0.85 17.01
N ALA A 412 29.79 -2.16 17.28
CA ALA A 412 29.66 -3.20 16.26
C ALA A 412 28.33 -3.97 16.32
N LEU A 413 27.44 -3.66 17.28
CA LEU A 413 26.23 -4.43 17.58
C LEU A 413 25.05 -3.53 17.97
N LEU A 414 23.83 -3.96 17.60
CA LEU A 414 22.58 -3.30 18.01
C LEU A 414 22.33 -3.38 19.54
N TRP A 415 22.91 -4.41 20.19
CA TRP A 415 23.03 -4.55 21.64
C TRP A 415 24.44 -5.02 22.01
N PRO A 416 25.17 -4.31 22.90
CA PRO A 416 26.51 -4.70 23.32
C PRO A 416 26.49 -6.05 24.06
N MET A 417 27.49 -6.90 23.81
CA MET A 417 27.65 -8.15 24.54
C MET A 417 28.23 -7.88 25.94
N ASP A 418 27.64 -8.51 26.96
CA ASP A 418 28.17 -8.49 28.33
C ASP A 418 28.89 -9.80 28.63
N LEU A 419 30.22 -9.77 28.52
CA LEU A 419 31.08 -10.92 28.78
C LEU A 419 30.97 -11.42 30.23
N THR A 420 30.71 -10.52 31.18
CA THR A 420 30.47 -10.86 32.60
C THR A 420 29.25 -11.75 32.72
N ARG A 421 28.16 -11.33 32.09
CA ARG A 421 26.88 -12.04 32.09
C ARG A 421 27.01 -13.37 31.36
N PHE A 422 27.74 -13.40 30.24
CA PHE A 422 28.03 -14.62 29.48
C PHE A 422 28.72 -15.69 30.34
N LEU A 423 29.77 -15.30 31.09
CA LEU A 423 30.52 -16.19 31.97
C LEU A 423 29.65 -16.65 33.16
N GLN A 424 28.88 -15.76 33.77
CA GLN A 424 27.98 -16.06 34.91
C GLN A 424 26.88 -17.05 34.54
N GLN A 425 26.16 -16.81 33.44
CA GLN A 425 25.05 -17.66 33.01
C GLN A 425 25.49 -19.10 32.71
N ARG A 426 26.78 -19.30 32.40
CA ARG A 426 27.35 -20.58 32.01
C ARG A 426 28.26 -21.19 33.08
N GLY A 427 28.37 -20.57 34.27
CA GLY A 427 29.15 -21.09 35.40
C GLY A 427 30.65 -21.21 35.13
N ILE A 428 31.20 -20.39 34.23
CA ILE A 428 32.60 -20.51 33.78
C ILE A 428 33.51 -19.76 34.76
N VAL A 429 34.42 -20.48 35.41
CA VAL A 429 35.47 -19.92 36.26
C VAL A 429 36.76 -19.82 35.46
N LEU A 430 37.31 -18.61 35.31
CA LEU A 430 38.55 -18.38 34.56
C LEU A 430 39.78 -18.73 35.42
N PRO A 431 40.84 -19.32 34.84
CA PRO A 431 42.14 -19.44 35.50
C PRO A 431 42.67 -18.06 35.96
N ALA A 432 43.42 -18.01 37.08
CA ALA A 432 43.83 -16.75 37.70
C ALA A 432 44.61 -15.81 36.76
N GLU A 433 45.51 -16.35 35.96
CA GLU A 433 46.30 -15.58 34.97
C GLU A 433 45.42 -15.02 33.83
N VAL A 434 44.40 -15.77 33.41
CA VAL A 434 43.42 -15.34 32.40
C VAL A 434 42.49 -14.28 32.97
N ALA A 435 42.03 -14.46 34.22
CA ALA A 435 41.20 -13.48 34.92
C ALA A 435 41.91 -12.13 35.10
N GLN A 436 43.23 -12.15 35.37
CA GLN A 436 44.04 -10.94 35.46
C GLN A 436 44.15 -10.21 34.11
N ARG A 437 44.31 -10.94 33.01
CA ARG A 437 44.35 -10.38 31.64
C ARG A 437 43.01 -9.78 31.22
N PHE A 438 41.89 -10.44 31.54
CA PHE A 438 40.54 -9.93 31.24
C PHE A 438 40.24 -8.64 32.02
N ARG A 439 40.69 -8.54 33.28
CA ARG A 439 40.59 -7.30 34.06
C ARG A 439 41.45 -6.17 33.46
N ALA A 440 42.63 -6.48 32.93
CA ALA A 440 43.50 -5.51 32.28
C ALA A 440 42.90 -4.95 30.97
N ALA A 441 42.07 -5.73 30.28
CA ALA A 441 41.29 -5.31 29.10
C ALA A 441 39.99 -4.53 29.46
N GLY A 442 39.79 -4.15 30.74
CA GLY A 442 38.66 -3.34 31.19
C GLY A 442 37.35 -4.10 31.43
N ILE A 443 37.37 -5.43 31.37
CA ILE A 443 36.19 -6.29 31.59
C ILE A 443 35.95 -6.46 33.10
N ARG A 444 34.74 -6.13 33.57
CA ARG A 444 34.31 -6.48 34.94
C ARG A 444 34.10 -7.98 34.99
N LEU A 445 34.76 -8.68 35.91
CA LEU A 445 34.53 -10.12 36.13
C LEU A 445 33.58 -10.33 37.31
N PRO A 446 32.85 -11.46 37.34
CA PRO A 446 32.02 -11.83 38.49
C PRO A 446 32.87 -11.91 39.75
N GLN A 447 32.38 -11.40 40.89
CA GLN A 447 32.96 -11.72 42.18
C GLN A 447 32.76 -13.22 42.43
N PRO A 448 33.77 -13.96 42.93
CA PRO A 448 33.52 -15.32 43.38
C PRO A 448 32.45 -15.26 44.47
N THR A 449 31.34 -15.98 44.29
CA THR A 449 30.43 -16.25 45.40
C THR A 449 31.20 -17.09 46.41
N GLU A 450 31.44 -16.55 47.60
CA GLU A 450 31.95 -17.29 48.75
C GLU A 450 31.10 -18.57 48.91
N ALA A 451 31.77 -19.73 48.88
CA ALA A 451 31.18 -21.02 49.17
C ALA A 451 31.29 -21.33 50.66
#